data_AF-A0A752ZWY0-F1
#
_entry.id   AF-A0A752ZWY0-F1
#
_cell.length_a   1.000
_cell.length_b   1.000
_cell.length_c   1.000
_cell.angle_alpha   90.00
_cell.angle_beta   90.00
_cell.angle_gamma   90.00
#
_symmetry.space_group_name_H-M   'P 1'
#
loop_
_entity.id
_entity.type
_entity.pdbx_description
1 polymer ?
#
loop_
_entity_poly.entity_id
_entity_poly.type
_entity_poly.pdbx_seq_one_letter_code
_entity_poly.pdbx_strand_id
1 'polypeptide(L)'
;MELRRISVNNLFGILNYDIDLGNSETIIITGPNGYGKTMLLKIIDNILNKNIDFFFDLRFEEIKFELDTILLCIEKQKNKNVAVTVVDYVNDKKRQEVFTLNKNKELDVDYFDEIYNKLLICD
;
A
#
# COMPACT_ATOMS: atom_id res chain seq x y z
N MET A 1 -5.49 14.68 -3.14
CA MET A 1 -5.47 13.35 -2.51
C MET A 1 -4.15 13.22 -1.76
N GLU A 2 -4.19 13.22 -0.44
CA GLU A 2 -3.01 13.18 0.42
C GLU A 2 -2.97 11.86 1.20
N LEU A 3 -1.76 11.32 1.42
CA LEU A 3 -1.56 10.18 2.33
C LEU A 3 -1.71 10.68 3.77
N ARG A 4 -2.68 10.13 4.50
CA ARG A 4 -3.01 10.48 5.89
C ARG A 4 -2.42 9.52 6.89
N ARG A 5 -2.34 8.24 6.56
CA ARG A 5 -1.80 7.21 7.44
C ARG A 5 -1.13 6.09 6.65
N ILE A 6 -0.08 5.54 7.21
CA ILE A 6 0.49 4.28 6.76
C ILE A 6 0.57 3.30 7.93
N SER A 7 0.04 2.10 7.73
CA SER A 7 0.18 0.99 8.67
C SER A 7 0.88 -0.17 7.96
N VAL A 8 1.83 -0.79 8.62
CA VAL A 8 2.59 -1.94 8.11
C VAL A 8 2.63 -2.99 9.20
N ASN A 9 2.04 -4.14 8.95
CA ASN A 9 1.99 -5.25 9.88
C ASN A 9 2.96 -6.36 9.49
N ASN A 10 3.67 -6.86 10.50
CA ASN A 10 4.53 -8.03 10.42
C ASN A 10 5.66 -7.94 9.38
N LEU A 11 6.21 -6.74 9.18
CA LEU A 11 7.35 -6.53 8.29
C LEU A 11 8.57 -7.29 8.81
N PHE A 12 9.13 -8.14 7.96
CA PHE A 12 10.20 -9.09 8.28
C PHE A 12 9.90 -10.02 9.48
N GLY A 13 8.63 -10.20 9.85
CA GLY A 13 8.22 -11.08 10.94
C GLY A 13 8.18 -10.42 12.32
N ILE A 14 8.61 -9.16 12.47
CA ILE A 14 8.78 -8.53 13.78
C ILE A 14 8.42 -7.04 13.84
N LEU A 15 8.47 -6.33 12.71
CA LEU A 15 8.30 -4.88 12.69
C LEU A 15 6.84 -4.53 12.38
N ASN A 16 6.23 -3.74 13.25
CA ASN A 16 4.89 -3.18 13.05
C ASN A 16 4.98 -1.66 13.10
N TYR A 17 4.34 -0.98 12.16
CA TYR A 17 4.28 0.47 12.07
C TYR A 17 2.83 0.91 11.95
N ASP A 18 2.54 2.02 12.61
CA ASP A 18 1.27 2.69 12.53
C ASP A 18 1.53 4.19 12.66
N ILE A 19 1.60 4.88 11.51
CA ILE A 19 2.11 6.24 11.42
C ILE A 19 1.00 7.12 10.84
N ASP A 20 0.47 7.98 11.69
CA ASP A 20 -0.40 9.09 11.32
C ASP A 20 0.45 10.24 10.79
N LEU A 21 0.20 10.63 9.54
CA LEU A 21 0.88 11.72 8.85
C LEU A 21 0.17 13.06 9.09
N GLY A 22 -1.09 13.02 9.53
CA GLY A 22 -1.93 14.18 9.82
C GLY A 22 -1.97 15.18 8.66
N ASN A 23 -1.88 16.46 9.01
CA ASN A 23 -1.81 17.57 8.05
C ASN A 23 -0.41 18.21 8.03
N SER A 24 0.62 17.43 8.36
CA SER A 24 1.99 17.95 8.46
C SER A 24 2.62 18.07 7.08
N GLU A 25 3.16 19.25 6.74
CA GLU A 25 3.89 19.45 5.49
C GLU A 25 5.23 18.67 5.45
N THR A 26 5.77 18.29 6.62
CA THR A 26 7.03 17.55 6.72
C THR A 26 6.99 16.56 7.87
N ILE A 27 7.46 15.34 7.61
CA ILE A 27 7.45 14.24 8.56
C ILE A 27 8.86 13.66 8.66
N ILE A 28 9.34 13.49 9.88
CA ILE A 28 10.68 12.97 10.17
C ILE A 28 10.54 11.58 10.78
N ILE A 29 11.02 10.56 10.05
CA ILE A 29 11.09 9.18 10.54
C ILE A 29 12.46 8.96 11.19
N THR A 30 12.49 8.79 12.51
CA THR A 30 13.71 8.55 13.30
C THR A 30 13.67 7.20 14.01
N GLY A 31 14.83 6.69 14.42
CA GLY A 31 14.98 5.43 15.12
C GLY A 31 16.35 4.78 14.90
N PRO A 32 16.73 3.74 15.67
CA PRO A 32 18.02 3.09 15.55
C PRO A 32 18.23 2.39 14.19
N ASN A 33 19.46 1.97 13.91
CA ASN A 33 19.77 1.18 12.72
C ASN A 33 19.06 -0.18 12.79
N GLY A 34 18.58 -0.67 11.64
CA GLY A 34 17.83 -1.93 11.55
C GLY A 34 16.32 -1.83 11.83
N TYR A 35 15.81 -0.68 12.30
CA TYR A 35 14.39 -0.45 12.57
C TYR A 35 13.57 -0.10 11.31
N GLY A 36 13.91 -0.69 10.16
CA GLY A 36 13.07 -0.60 8.95
C GLY A 36 12.84 0.78 8.33
N LYS A 37 13.44 1.88 8.81
CA LYS A 37 13.23 3.25 8.27
C LYS A 37 13.33 3.33 6.73
N THR A 38 14.44 2.85 6.17
CA THR A 38 14.63 2.79 4.72
C THR A 38 13.61 1.90 4.03
N MET A 39 13.17 0.83 4.68
CA MET A 39 12.17 -0.07 4.10
C MET A 39 10.78 0.56 4.08
N LEU A 40 10.40 1.28 5.13
CA LEU A 40 9.17 2.05 5.17
C LEU A 40 9.14 3.10 4.04
N LEU A 41 10.24 3.83 3.84
CA LEU A 41 10.36 4.76 2.70
C LEU A 41 10.26 4.04 1.35
N LYS A 42 10.87 2.86 1.19
CA LYS A 42 10.75 2.05 -0.03
C LYS A 42 9.32 1.56 -0.26
N ILE A 43 8.59 1.17 0.79
CA ILE A 43 7.18 0.78 0.70
C ILE A 43 6.36 1.93 0.11
N ILE A 44 6.55 3.15 0.65
CA ILE A 44 5.88 4.36 0.16
C ILE A 44 6.29 4.66 -1.29
N ASP A 45 7.58 4.65 -1.59
CA ASP A 45 8.10 4.93 -2.93
C ASP A 45 7.58 3.94 -3.98
N ASN A 46 7.56 2.64 -3.68
CA ASN A 46 7.12 1.63 -4.63
C ASN A 46 5.61 1.65 -4.85
N ILE A 47 4.80 2.04 -3.86
CA ILE A 47 3.37 2.23 -4.13
C ILE A 47 3.14 3.45 -5.01
N LEU A 48 3.82 4.58 -4.76
CA LEU A 48 3.67 5.82 -5.53
C LEU A 48 4.18 5.68 -6.98
N ASN A 49 5.24 4.89 -7.17
CA ASN A 49 5.83 4.60 -8.47
C ASN A 49 5.24 3.38 -9.16
N LYS A 50 4.02 2.93 -8.78
CA LYS A 50 3.32 1.83 -9.46
C LYS A 50 4.08 0.48 -9.47
N ASN A 51 5.05 0.28 -8.59
CA ASN A 51 5.88 -0.92 -8.58
C ASN A 51 5.31 -1.99 -7.64
N ILE A 52 4.29 -2.71 -8.10
CA ILE A 52 3.71 -3.81 -7.29
C ILE A 52 4.61 -5.03 -7.17
N ASP A 53 5.51 -5.25 -8.14
CA ASP A 53 6.45 -6.37 -8.11
C ASP A 53 7.27 -6.42 -6.82
N PHE A 54 7.65 -5.25 -6.32
CA PHE A 54 8.30 -5.08 -5.02
C PHE A 54 7.57 -5.81 -3.88
N PHE A 55 6.24 -5.75 -3.85
CA PHE A 55 5.43 -6.33 -2.80
C PHE A 55 5.32 -7.85 -2.90
N PHE A 56 5.69 -8.48 -4.02
CA PHE A 56 5.78 -9.95 -4.08
C PHE A 56 6.99 -10.49 -3.32
N ASP A 57 8.10 -9.75 -3.30
CA ASP A 57 9.34 -10.20 -2.67
C ASP A 57 9.50 -9.69 -1.23
N LEU A 58 8.80 -8.60 -0.88
CA LEU A 58 8.80 -8.09 0.48
C LEU A 58 8.09 -9.06 1.44
N ARG A 59 8.70 -9.32 2.60
CA ARG A 59 8.09 -10.10 3.69
C ARG A 59 7.31 -9.20 4.63
N PHE A 60 5.99 -9.25 4.56
CA PHE A 60 5.03 -8.55 5.41
C PHE A 60 3.74 -9.37 5.49
N GLU A 61 2.78 -8.94 6.30
CA GLU A 61 1.44 -9.55 6.33
C GLU A 61 0.42 -8.63 5.66
N GLU A 62 0.39 -7.37 6.09
CA GLU A 62 -0.54 -6.36 5.60
C GLU A 62 0.14 -4.99 5.55
N ILE A 63 -0.15 -4.20 4.51
CA ILE A 63 0.22 -2.79 4.40
C ILE A 63 -1.04 -2.00 4.04
N LYS A 64 -1.33 -0.94 4.80
CA LYS A 64 -2.46 -0.04 4.56
C LYS A 64 -1.96 1.37 4.28
N PHE A 65 -2.56 2.00 3.29
CA PHE A 65 -2.43 3.41 3.00
C PHE A 65 -3.81 4.04 3.10
N GLU A 66 -3.99 4.92 4.07
CA GLU A 66 -5.19 5.73 4.20
C GLU A 66 -4.93 7.07 3.54
N LEU A 67 -5.73 7.39 2.54
CA LEU A 67 -5.80 8.69 1.90
C LEU A 67 -7.16 9.32 2.22
N ASP A 68 -7.36 10.58 1.82
CA ASP A 68 -8.56 11.37 2.17
C ASP A 68 -9.89 10.61 2.07
N THR A 69 -10.11 9.90 0.97
CA THR A 69 -11.35 9.15 0.69
C THR A 69 -11.12 7.70 0.30
N ILE A 70 -9.85 7.25 0.32
CA ILE A 70 -9.44 5.95 -0.20
C ILE A 70 -8.65 5.21 0.86
N LEU A 71 -9.01 3.95 1.10
CA LEU A 71 -8.19 3.00 1.82
C LEU A 71 -7.65 1.96 0.83
N LEU A 72 -6.34 1.93 0.67
CA LEU A 72 -5.63 0.89 -0.05
C LEU A 72 -5.05 -0.12 0.95
N CYS A 73 -5.36 -1.40 0.76
CA CYS A 73 -4.81 -2.49 1.55
C CYS A 73 -4.07 -3.48 0.64
N ILE A 74 -2.84 -3.82 1.00
CA ILE A 74 -2.01 -4.82 0.32
C ILE A 74 -1.75 -5.96 1.30
N GLU A 75 -2.16 -7.17 0.95
CA GLU A 75 -2.09 -8.33 1.85
C GLU A 75 -1.36 -9.50 1.20
N LYS A 76 -0.47 -10.13 1.97
CA LYS A 76 0.15 -11.41 1.57
C LYS A 76 -0.84 -12.56 1.71
N GLN A 77 -1.04 -13.28 0.60
CA GLN A 77 -1.87 -14.48 0.59
C GLN A 77 -1.03 -15.74 0.81
N LYS A 78 -1.64 -16.79 1.38
CA LYS A 78 -0.96 -18.07 1.68
C LYS A 78 -0.33 -18.74 0.45
N ASN A 79 -0.88 -18.48 -0.74
CA ASN A 79 -0.42 -19.03 -2.02
C ASN A 79 0.66 -18.19 -2.71
N LYS A 80 1.33 -17.28 -1.99
CA LYS A 80 2.32 -16.32 -2.51
C LYS A 80 1.74 -15.22 -3.42
N ASN A 81 0.41 -15.15 -3.56
CA ASN A 81 -0.23 -14.02 -4.23
C ASN A 81 -0.21 -12.78 -3.34
N VAL A 82 -0.47 -11.64 -3.95
CA VAL A 82 -0.74 -10.37 -3.26
C VAL A 82 -2.19 -10.01 -3.56
N ALA A 83 -2.98 -9.77 -2.51
CA ALA A 83 -4.31 -9.17 -2.66
C ALA A 83 -4.18 -7.66 -2.49
N VAL A 84 -4.80 -6.90 -3.37
CA VAL A 84 -4.92 -5.45 -3.30
C VAL A 84 -6.39 -5.12 -3.17
N THR A 85 -6.78 -4.55 -2.04
CA THR A 85 -8.14 -4.08 -1.79
C THR A 85 -8.15 -2.55 -1.83
N VAL A 86 -9.08 -2.00 -2.61
CA VAL A 86 -9.33 -0.56 -2.67
C VAL A 86 -10.72 -0.32 -2.11
N VAL A 87 -10.82 0.62 -1.16
CA VAL A 87 -12.09 1.04 -0.60
C VAL A 87 -12.23 2.54 -0.79
N ASP A 88 -13.27 2.96 -1.51
CA ASP A 88 -13.57 4.36 -1.73
C ASP A 88 -14.81 4.77 -0.94
N TYR A 89 -14.74 5.95 -0.33
CA TYR A 89 -15.85 6.57 0.40
C TYR A 89 -16.32 7.80 -0.39
N VAL A 90 -17.31 7.61 -1.26
CA VAL A 90 -17.88 8.69 -2.11
C VAL A 90 -19.34 8.92 -1.72
N ASN A 91 -19.68 10.15 -1.31
CA ASN A 91 -21.04 10.54 -0.90
C ASN A 91 -21.65 9.59 0.14
N ASP A 92 -20.91 9.29 1.21
CA ASP A 92 -21.27 8.34 2.29
C ASP A 92 -21.53 6.89 1.82
N LYS A 93 -21.23 6.57 0.56
CA LYS A 93 -21.30 5.20 0.03
C LYS A 93 -19.90 4.61 -0.02
N LYS A 94 -19.78 3.42 0.58
CA LYS A 94 -18.58 2.59 0.50
C LYS A 94 -18.60 1.78 -0.80
N ARG A 95 -17.57 1.93 -1.63
CA ARG A 95 -17.24 1.02 -2.73
C ARG A 95 -16.01 0.22 -2.35
N GLN A 96 -15.96 -1.05 -2.73
CA GLN A 96 -14.84 -1.91 -2.44
C GLN A 96 -14.54 -2.79 -3.65
N GLU A 97 -13.29 -2.77 -4.10
CA GLU A 97 -12.76 -3.62 -5.16
C GLU A 97 -11.58 -4.43 -4.62
N VAL A 98 -11.46 -5.69 -5.04
CA VAL A 98 -10.40 -6.60 -4.60
C VAL A 98 -9.75 -7.23 -5.83
N PHE A 99 -8.44 -7.10 -5.91
CA PHE A 99 -7.60 -7.63 -6.99
C PHE A 99 -6.63 -8.65 -6.42
N THR A 100 -6.56 -9.83 -7.02
CA THR A 100 -5.58 -10.86 -6.63
C THR A 100 -4.53 -10.99 -7.71
N LEU A 101 -3.29 -10.63 -7.36
CA LEU A 101 -2.15 -10.56 -8.25
C LEU A 101 -1.23 -11.77 -7.99
N ASN A 102 -0.65 -12.31 -9.06
CA ASN A 102 0.27 -13.45 -8.99
C ASN A 102 1.54 -13.11 -9.78
N LYS A 103 2.72 -13.27 -9.16
CA LYS A 103 4.02 -12.95 -9.77
C LYS A 103 4.30 -13.67 -11.09
N ASN A 104 3.76 -14.88 -11.27
CA ASN A 104 4.04 -15.75 -12.41
C ASN A 104 3.09 -15.55 -13.59
N LYS A 105 1.95 -14.87 -13.39
CA LYS A 105 1.22 -14.28 -14.50
C LYS A 105 1.83 -12.90 -14.62
N GLU A 106 2.60 -12.68 -15.68
CA GLU A 106 3.11 -11.36 -16.06
C GLU A 106 2.04 -10.33 -15.69
N LEU A 107 2.37 -9.42 -14.77
CA LEU A 107 1.42 -8.39 -14.36
C LEU A 107 1.09 -7.64 -15.63
N ASP A 108 -0.12 -7.86 -16.12
CA ASP A 108 -0.63 -7.14 -17.26
C ASP A 108 -0.60 -5.66 -16.87
N VAL A 109 0.32 -4.92 -17.49
CA VAL A 109 0.58 -3.52 -17.19
C VAL A 109 -0.70 -2.73 -17.39
N ASP A 110 -1.54 -3.12 -18.37
CA ASP A 110 -2.84 -2.50 -18.63
C ASP A 110 -3.84 -2.80 -17.51
N TYR A 111 -3.84 -4.02 -16.97
CA TYR A 111 -4.67 -4.37 -15.81
C TYR A 111 -4.23 -3.65 -14.54
N PHE A 112 -2.92 -3.51 -14.33
CA PHE A 112 -2.40 -2.76 -13.19
C PHE A 112 -2.66 -1.27 -13.32
N ASP A 113 -2.50 -0.70 -14.52
CA ASP A 113 -2.88 0.68 -14.79
C ASP A 113 -4.39 0.87 -14.67
N GLU A 114 -5.24 -0.08 -15.03
CA GLU A 114 -6.70 0.00 -14.77
C GLU A 114 -6.99 0.09 -13.26
N ILE A 115 -6.36 -0.76 -12.45
CA ILE A 115 -6.47 -0.72 -10.98
C ILE A 115 -5.97 0.62 -10.44
N TYR A 116 -4.82 1.07 -10.92
CA TYR A 116 -4.17 2.28 -10.43
C TYR A 116 -4.89 3.55 -10.88
N ASN A 117 -5.45 3.53 -12.09
CA ASN A 117 -6.31 4.59 -12.62
C ASN A 117 -7.63 4.64 -11.85
N LYS A 118 -8.20 3.52 -11.40
CA LYS A 118 -9.30 3.54 -10.44
C LYS A 118 -8.87 4.10 -9.07
N LEU A 119 -7.63 3.85 -8.66
CA LEU A 119 -7.03 4.37 -7.43
C LEU A 119 -6.72 5.87 -7.46
N LEU A 120 -6.49 6.48 -8.64
CA LEU A 120 -6.00 7.87 -8.78
C LEU A 120 -6.79 8.78 -9.73
N ILE A 121 -7.78 8.28 -10.46
CA ILE A 121 -8.66 9.12 -11.28
C ILE A 121 -9.96 9.34 -10.52
N CYS A 122 -9.90 10.30 -9.60
CA CYS A 122 -11.03 11.18 -9.32
C CYS A 122 -10.57 12.59 -9.67
N ASP A 123 -10.50 12.87 -10.99
CA ASP A 123 -10.66 14.24 -11.49
C ASP A 123 -12.16 14.59 -11.51
#